data_AF-A0A318T7P8-F1
#
_entry.id   AF-A0A318T7P8-F1
#
_cell.length_a   1.000
_cell.length_b   1.000
_cell.length_c   1.000
_cell.angle_alpha   90.00
_cell.angle_beta   90.00
_cell.angle_gamma   90.00
#
_symmetry.space_group_name_H-M   'P 1'
#
loop_
_entity.id
_entity.type
_entity.pdbx_description
1 polymer ?
#
loop_
_entity_poly.entity_id
_entity_poly.type
_entity_poly.pdbx_seq_one_letter_code
_entity_poly.pdbx_strand_id
1 'polypeptide(L)' 'MLALRLPPNIEKRLEKLARNEGKTKNEFALEVLMNHMEDLEDLAIAEQRIAEGGPTISLDEVMKKYAEIDKDVTGVDDQD' A
#
# COMPACT_ATOMS: atom_id res chain seq x y z
N MET A 1 10.56 23.93 5.04
CA MET A 1 9.66 23.98 3.87
C MET A 1 10.46 23.54 2.66
N LEU A 2 10.05 22.46 2.00
CA LEU A 2 10.70 21.96 0.79
C LEU A 2 9.98 22.54 -0.42
N ALA A 3 10.68 23.30 -1.27
CA ALA A 3 10.11 23.89 -2.47
C ALA A 3 10.53 23.08 -3.70
N LEU A 4 9.59 22.38 -4.33
CA LEU A 4 9.81 21.58 -5.52
C LEU A 4 9.14 22.25 -6.72
N ARG A 5 9.85 22.33 -7.85
CA ARG A 5 9.22 22.69 -9.13
C ARG A 5 8.77 21.42 -9.82
N LEU A 6 7.47 21.26 -9.97
CA LEU A 6 6.90 20.15 -10.72
C LEU A 6 6.82 20.50 -12.21
N PRO A 7 7.12 19.55 -13.11
CA PRO A 7 6.81 19.70 -14.52
C PRO A 7 5.30 19.95 -14.73
N PRO A 8 4.89 20.79 -15.71
CA PRO A 8 3.48 21.19 -15.88
C PRO A 8 2.50 20.04 -16.06
N ASN A 9 2.92 18.94 -16.67
CA ASN A 9 2.11 17.74 -16.83
C ASN A 9 1.84 17.01 -15.50
N ILE A 10 2.84 16.95 -14.62
CA ILE A 10 2.71 16.35 -13.29
C ILE A 10 1.82 17.22 -12.42
N GLU A 11 2.02 18.54 -12.45
CA GLU A 11 1.19 19.47 -11.68
C GLU A 11 -0.30 19.37 -12.07
N LYS A 12 -0.61 19.30 -13.37
CA LYS A 12 -1.99 19.10 -13.85
C LYS A 12 -2.60 17.78 -13.39
N ARG A 13 -1.81 16.69 -13.38
CA ARG A 13 -2.26 15.37 -12.91
C ARG A 13 -2.55 15.40 -11.41
N LEU A 14 -1.64 15.96 -10.63
CA LEU A 14 -1.77 16.12 -9.18
C LEU A 14 -3.01 16.93 -8.82
N GLU A 15 -3.26 18.03 -9.53
CA GLU A 15 -4.44 18.87 -9.32
C GLU A 15 -5.75 18.15 -9.63
N LYS A 16 -5.78 17.36 -10.72
CA LYS A 16 -6.95 16.57 -11.09
C LYS A 16 -7.27 15.52 -10.02
N LEU A 17 -6.26 14.80 -9.55
CA LEU A 17 -6.43 13.77 -8.52
C LEU A 17 -6.87 14.37 -7.18
N ALA A 18 -6.21 15.44 -6.74
CA ALA A 18 -6.57 16.15 -5.52
C ALA A 18 -8.04 16.62 -5.54
N ARG A 19 -8.49 17.19 -6.66
CA ARG A 19 -9.89 17.64 -6.83
C ARG A 19 -10.87 16.49 -6.75
N ASN A 20 -10.56 15.33 -7.33
CA ASN A 20 -11.43 14.16 -7.29
C ASN A 20 -11.63 13.64 -5.86
N GLU A 21 -10.64 13.85 -4.98
CA GLU A 21 -10.68 13.46 -3.57
C GLU A 21 -11.12 14.59 -2.62
N GLY A 22 -11.45 15.77 -3.15
CA GLY A 22 -11.85 16.92 -2.34
C GLY A 22 -10.71 17.54 -1.51
N LYS A 23 -9.45 17.28 -1.89
CA LYS A 23 -8.24 17.75 -1.18
C LYS A 23 -7.59 18.92 -1.91
N THR A 24 -6.84 19.75 -1.20
CA THR A 24 -5.95 20.72 -1.84
C THR A 24 -4.77 20.02 -2.51
N LYS A 25 -4.14 20.69 -3.49
CA LYS A 25 -2.93 20.19 -4.16
C LYS A 25 -1.81 19.84 -3.17
N ASN A 26 -1.66 20.62 -2.10
CA ASN A 26 -0.61 20.42 -1.11
C ASN A 26 -0.90 19.22 -0.20
N GLU A 27 -2.13 19.09 0.31
CA GLU A 27 -2.53 17.95 1.14
C GLU A 27 -2.37 16.63 0.36
N PHE A 28 -2.88 16.60 -0.87
CA PHE A 28 -2.78 15.42 -1.72
C PHE A 28 -1.32 15.09 -2.09
N ALA A 29 -0.47 16.10 -2.34
CA ALA A 29 0.95 15.88 -2.60
C ALA A 29 1.69 15.25 -1.42
N LEU A 30 1.40 15.72 -0.20
CA LEU A 30 2.01 15.18 1.02
C LEU A 30 1.58 13.74 1.26
N GLU A 31 0.31 13.44 1.05
CA GLU A 31 -0.23 12.08 1.17
C GLU A 31 0.40 11.13 0.15
N VAL A 32 0.46 11.51 -1.13
CA VAL A 32 1.10 10.70 -2.17
C VAL A 32 2.58 10.45 -1.86
N LEU A 33 3.28 11.46 -1.35
CA LEU A 33 4.67 11.31 -0.96
C LEU A 33 4.82 10.34 0.22
N MET A 34 3.99 10.49 1.25
CA MET A 34 4.00 9.64 2.43
C MET A 34 3.71 8.18 2.08
N ASN A 35 2.66 7.92 1.30
CA ASN A 35 2.33 6.57 0.85
C ASN A 35 3.47 5.95 0.03
N HIS A 36 4.13 6.74 -0.84
CA HIS A 36 5.26 6.23 -1.59
C HIS A 36 6.48 5.94 -0.70
N MET A 37 6.69 6.71 0.37
CA MET A 37 7.73 6.42 1.35
C MET A 37 7.44 5.11 2.09
N GLU A 38 6.19 4.89 2.51
CA GLU A 38 5.75 3.63 3.13
C GLU A 38 6.00 2.43 2.21
N ASP A 39 5.64 2.53 0.92
CA ASP A 39 5.92 1.47 -0.07
C ASP A 39 7.43 1.14 -0.17
N LEU A 40 8.29 2.17 -0.13
CA LEU A 40 9.74 2.01 -0.21
C LEU A 40 10.30 1.38 1.08
N GLU A 41 9.76 1.73 2.23
CA GLU A 41 10.15 1.16 3.53
C GLU A 41 9.73 -0.32 3.63
N ASP A 42 8.51 -0.65 3.19
CA ASP A 42 8.03 -2.03 3.13
C ASP A 42 8.88 -2.89 2.20
N LEU A 43 9.23 -2.36 1.02
CA LEU A 43 10.13 -3.03 0.09
C LEU A 43 11.51 -3.27 0.72
N ALA A 44 12.08 -2.26 1.39
CA ALA A 44 13.38 -2.40 2.02
C ALA A 44 13.39 -3.47 3.12
N ILE A 45 12.33 -3.55 3.93
CA ILE A 45 12.17 -4.60 4.95
C ILE A 45 12.06 -5.99 4.28
N ALA A 46 11.31 -6.10 3.19
CA ALA A 46 11.17 -7.35 2.45
C ALA A 46 12.52 -7.81 1.87
N GLU A 47 13.27 -6.92 1.23
CA GLU A 47 14.61 -7.20 0.71
C GLU A 47 15.58 -7.61 1.80
N GLN A 48 15.56 -6.93 2.96
CA GLN A 48 16.36 -7.30 4.11
C GLN A 48 16.07 -8.72 4.59
N ARG A 49 14.78 -9.10 4.72
CA ARG A 49 14.39 -10.45 5.15
C ARG A 49 14.84 -11.53 4.16
N ILE A 50 14.78 -11.24 2.85
CA ILE A 50 15.28 -12.15 1.82
C ILE A 50 16.80 -12.32 1.96
N ALA A 51 17.53 -11.23 2.18
CA ALA A 51 18.99 -11.25 2.30
C ALA A 51 19.48 -11.96 3.58
N GLU A 52 18.81 -11.73 4.72
CA GLU A 52 19.12 -12.40 5.99
C GLU A 52 18.75 -13.89 5.96
N GLY A 53 17.77 -14.26 5.13
CA GLY A 53 17.21 -15.59 5.09
C GLY A 53 16.41 -15.92 6.34
N GLY A 54 15.76 -17.07 6.34
CA GLY A 54 14.95 -17.51 7.48
C GLY A 54 14.18 -18.78 7.20
N PRO A 55 13.52 -19.36 8.21
CA PRO A 55 12.65 -20.50 8.01
C PRO A 55 11.50 -20.11 7.06
N THR A 56 11.36 -20.87 5.98
CA THR A 56 10.26 -20.74 5.02
C THR A 56 9.28 -21.88 5.22
N ILE A 57 8.00 -21.64 4.97
CA ILE A 57 6.98 -22.68 4.86
C ILE A 57 6.50 -22.76 3.41
N SER A 58 6.05 -23.93 2.99
CA SER A 58 5.44 -24.14 1.67
C SER A 58 4.13 -23.38 1.55
N LEU A 59 3.70 -23.09 0.31
CA LEU A 59 2.41 -22.46 0.05
C LEU A 59 1.25 -23.29 0.65
N ASP A 60 1.31 -24.62 0.57
CA ASP A 60 0.30 -25.52 1.16
C ASP A 60 0.20 -25.34 2.68
N GLU A 61 1.33 -25.17 3.37
CA GLU A 61 1.36 -24.90 4.81
C GLU A 61 0.82 -23.51 5.15
N VAL A 62 1.09 -22.49 4.33
CA VAL A 62 0.47 -21.16 4.48
C VAL A 62 -1.03 -21.25 4.34
N MET A 63 -1.51 -21.88 3.26
CA MET A 63 -2.94 -22.03 2.98
C MET A 63 -3.63 -22.77 4.13
N LYS A 64 -3.05 -23.87 4.61
CA LYS A 64 -3.58 -24.60 5.76
C LYS A 64 -3.63 -23.75 7.03
N LYS A 65 -2.61 -22.91 7.28
CA LYS A 65 -2.53 -22.06 8.47
C LYS A 65 -3.60 -20.96 8.49
N TYR A 66 -3.98 -20.42 7.33
CA TYR A 66 -4.93 -19.31 7.23
C TYR A 66 -6.33 -19.71 6.75
N ALA A 67 -6.55 -20.97 6.36
CA ALA A 67 -7.85 -21.46 5.88
C ALA A 67 -9.00 -21.36 6.90
N GLU A 68 -8.71 -21.26 8.20
CA GLU A 68 -9.73 -21.15 9.26
C GLU A 68 -10.09 -19.70 9.62
N ILE A 69 -9.33 -18.72 9.16
CA ILE A 69 -9.54 -17.29 9.46
C ILE A 69 -10.67 -16.69 8.58
N ASP A 70 -11.00 -17.35 7.46
CA ASP A 70 -11.99 -16.87 6.49
C ASP A 70 -13.45 -17.02 6.98
N LYS A 71 -13.73 -17.95 7.91
CA LYS A 71 -15.11 -18.23 8.37
C LYS A 71 -15.69 -17.17 9.31
N ASP A 72 -14.85 -16.39 9.99
CA ASP A 72 -15.30 -15.41 10.98
C ASP A 72 -15.26 -13.95 10.46
N VAL A 73 -14.56 -13.69 9.33
CA VAL A 73 -14.33 -12.32 8.82
C VAL A 73 -15.22 -11.97 7.63
N THR A 74 -15.62 -12.95 6.80
CA THR A 74 -16.65 -12.72 5.78
C THR A 74 -18.00 -13.10 6.38
N GLY A 75 -18.71 -12.15 6.97
CA GLY A 75 -20.13 -12.29 7.36
C GLY A 75 -21.07 -12.43 6.16
N VAL A 76 -20.69 -13.23 5.16
CA VAL A 76 -21.59 -13.71 4.11
C VAL A 76 -22.07 -15.05 4.63
N ASP A 77 -23.25 -15.02 5.25
CA ASP A 77 -24.06 -16.21 5.43
C ASP A 77 -24.31 -16.80 4.04
N ASP A 78 -23.54 -17.81 3.66
CA ASP A 78 -23.94 -18.78 2.64
C ASP A 78 -25.12 -19.58 3.22
N GLN A 79 -26.29 -18.95 3.31
CA GLN A 79 -27.55 -19.66 3.47
C GLN A 79 -28.07 -20.05 2.10
N ASP A 80 -27.81 -21.32 1.77
CA ASP A 80 -28.70 -22.13 0.91
C ASP A 80 -30.12 -22.22 1.50
#